data_AF-A0A7V0QJX9-F1
#
_entry.id   AF-A0A7V0QJX9-F1
#
_cell.length_a   1.000
_cell.length_b   1.000
_cell.length_c   1.000
_cell.angle_alpha   90.00
_cell.angle_beta   90.00
_cell.angle_gamma   90.00
#
_symmetry.space_group_name_H-M   'P 1'
#
loop_
_entity.id
_entity.type
_entity.pdbx_description
1 polymer ?
#
loop_
_entity_poly.entity_id
_entity_poly.type
_entity_poly.pdbx_seq_one_letter_code
_entity_poly.pdbx_strand_id
1 'polypeptide(L)'
;MFSVVAKTDIGQKRSVNEDAYYVDPGKGIFIVADGMGGHKSGARASKLCIAAIREYLRSVPLEEVDERNLGKAIRISNKVVCEASRAEGVTMGATVVVGIVK
;
A
#
# COMPACT_ATOMS: atom_id res chain seq x y z
N MET A 1 18.49 -16.31 5.35
CA MET A 1 17.03 -16.32 5.58
C MET A 1 16.73 -15.21 6.57
N PHE A 2 15.93 -14.22 6.19
CA PHE A 2 15.56 -13.11 7.07
C PHE A 2 14.15 -13.34 7.64
N SER A 3 13.92 -12.88 8.86
CA SER A 3 12.60 -12.89 9.49
C SER A 3 11.95 -11.52 9.36
N VAL A 4 10.63 -11.51 9.14
CA VAL A 4 9.85 -10.28 8.96
C VAL A 4 8.69 -10.33 9.93
N VAL A 5 8.46 -9.22 10.64
CA VAL A 5 7.30 -9.02 11.50
C VAL A 5 6.66 -7.71 11.09
N ALA A 6 5.34 -7.70 10.96
CA ALA A 6 4.57 -6.50 10.72
C ALA A 6 3.40 -6.43 11.70
N LYS A 7 3.16 -5.23 12.22
CA LYS A 7 2.10 -4.93 13.17
C LYS A 7 1.67 -3.49 12.95
N THR A 8 0.39 -3.22 13.13
CA THR A 8 -0.17 -1.87 13.17
C THR A 8 -1.08 -1.75 14.37
N ASP A 9 -1.27 -0.53 14.86
CA ASP A 9 -2.10 -0.21 16.01
C ASP A 9 -2.84 1.11 15.74
N ILE A 10 -4.07 1.22 16.20
CA ILE A 10 -4.91 2.41 16.02
C ILE A 10 -4.43 3.60 16.87
N GLY A 11 -3.61 3.34 17.89
CA GLY A 11 -3.23 4.30 18.90
C GLY A 11 -4.37 4.58 19.89
N GLN A 12 -4.22 5.65 20.67
CA GLN A 12 -5.13 5.94 21.79
C GLN A 12 -6.26 6.92 21.47
N LYS A 13 -6.16 7.65 20.35
CA LYS A 13 -7.07 8.79 20.05
C LYS A 13 -7.95 8.59 18.83
N ARG A 14 -7.52 7.78 17.87
CA ARG A 14 -8.24 7.61 16.60
C ARG A 14 -9.33 6.54 16.75
N SER A 15 -10.44 6.73 16.06
CA SER A 15 -11.54 5.76 16.00
C SER A 15 -11.42 4.77 14.83
N VAL A 16 -10.54 5.08 13.87
CA VAL A 16 -10.20 4.22 12.72
C VAL A 16 -8.69 4.24 12.53
N ASN A 17 -8.09 3.07 12.32
CA ASN A 17 -6.70 2.96 11.89
C ASN A 17 -6.63 3.12 10.37
N GLU A 18 -5.90 4.12 9.91
CA GLU A 18 -5.72 4.41 8.48
C GLU A 18 -4.40 3.84 7.93
N ASP A 19 -3.58 3.23 8.78
CA ASP A 19 -2.39 2.49 8.38
C ASP A 19 -2.74 1.14 7.77
N ALA A 20 -1.95 0.73 6.78
CA ALA A 20 -1.95 -0.61 6.22
C ALA A 20 -0.52 -1.07 5.94
N TYR A 21 -0.30 -2.39 5.96
CA TYR A 21 0.96 -2.99 5.54
C TYR A 21 0.74 -4.26 4.73
N TYR A 22 1.76 -4.66 3.97
CA TYR A 22 1.86 -5.98 3.34
C TYR A 22 3.31 -6.44 3.39
N VAL A 23 3.51 -7.73 3.68
CA VAL A 23 4.81 -8.36 3.71
C VAL A 23 4.76 -9.66 2.92
N ASP A 24 5.77 -9.87 2.09
CA ASP A 24 5.97 -11.09 1.31
C ASP A 24 7.44 -11.52 1.45
N PRO A 25 7.77 -12.30 2.49
CA PRO A 25 9.14 -12.77 2.72
C PRO A 25 9.67 -13.63 1.58
N GLY A 26 8.80 -14.35 0.85
CA GLY A 26 9.19 -15.19 -0.28
C GLY A 26 9.70 -14.39 -1.47
N LYS A 27 9.19 -13.17 -1.66
CA LYS A 27 9.66 -12.21 -2.67
C LYS A 27 10.54 -11.09 -2.11
N GLY A 28 10.76 -11.05 -0.79
CA GLY A 28 11.46 -9.97 -0.11
C GLY A 28 10.78 -8.60 -0.25
N ILE A 29 9.45 -8.54 -0.42
CA ILE A 29 8.69 -7.30 -0.63
C ILE A 29 8.03 -6.84 0.68
N PHE A 30 8.11 -5.54 0.96
CA PHE A 30 7.48 -4.89 2.10
C PHE A 30 6.78 -3.62 1.65
N ILE A 31 5.56 -3.40 2.15
CA ILE A 31 4.77 -2.22 1.83
C ILE A 31 4.17 -1.69 3.13
N VAL A 32 4.27 -0.37 3.34
CA VAL A 32 3.53 0.35 4.39
C VAL A 32 2.86 1.56 3.74
N ALA A 33 1.61 1.82 4.11
CA ALA A 33 0.85 2.96 3.64
C ALA A 33 0.07 3.59 4.80
N ASP A 34 0.17 4.91 4.95
CA ASP A 34 -0.63 5.71 5.89
C ASP A 34 -1.68 6.49 5.09
N GLY A 35 -2.95 6.17 5.34
CA GLY A 35 -4.09 6.72 4.64
C GLY A 35 -4.58 8.06 5.21
N MET A 36 -5.10 8.92 4.33
CA MET A 36 -5.71 10.20 4.67
C MET A 36 -6.98 10.44 3.85
N GLY A 37 -7.94 11.21 4.37
CA GLY A 37 -9.20 11.52 3.66
C GLY A 37 -10.42 11.80 4.52
N GLY A 38 -10.29 11.76 5.85
CA GLY A 38 -11.41 11.96 6.78
C GLY A 38 -12.35 10.75 6.85
N HIS A 39 -13.02 10.59 8.00
CA HIS A 39 -13.86 9.43 8.30
C HIS A 39 -13.16 8.07 8.06
N LYS A 40 -13.69 7.23 7.15
CA LYS A 40 -13.16 5.89 6.79
C LYS A 40 -12.37 5.91 5.48
N SER A 41 -12.24 7.07 4.85
CA SER A 41 -11.70 7.21 3.50
C SER A 41 -10.19 6.95 3.46
N GLY A 42 -9.42 7.36 4.47
CA GLY A 42 -7.99 7.08 4.52
C GLY A 42 -7.71 5.59 4.72
N ALA A 43 -8.43 4.93 5.64
CA ALA A 43 -8.34 3.47 5.82
C ALA A 43 -8.69 2.68 4.54
N ARG A 44 -9.57 3.23 3.70
CA ARG A 44 -9.86 2.65 2.38
C ARG A 44 -8.72 2.93 1.39
N ALA A 45 -8.19 4.14 1.37
CA ALA A 45 -7.10 4.54 0.48
C ALA A 45 -5.82 3.73 0.71
N SER A 46 -5.38 3.55 1.96
CA SER A 46 -4.17 2.76 2.26
C SER A 46 -4.33 1.30 1.85
N LYS A 47 -5.50 0.69 2.09
CA LYS A 47 -5.81 -0.68 1.66
C LYS A 47 -5.84 -0.83 0.14
N LEU A 48 -6.46 0.11 -0.58
CA LEU A 48 -6.47 0.12 -2.05
C LEU A 48 -5.06 0.29 -2.61
N CYS A 49 -4.27 1.19 -2.01
CA CYS A 49 -2.89 1.43 -2.41
C CYS A 49 -2.08 0.12 -2.35
N ILE A 50 -2.13 -0.57 -1.20
CA ILE A 50 -1.44 -1.85 -0.99
C ILE A 50 -1.96 -2.94 -1.92
N ALA A 51 -3.28 -3.06 -2.07
CA ALA A 51 -3.89 -4.08 -2.92
C ALA A 51 -3.41 -3.96 -4.38
N ALA A 52 -3.40 -2.74 -4.92
CA ALA A 52 -2.98 -2.47 -6.29
C ALA A 52 -1.47 -2.73 -6.49
N ILE A 53 -0.61 -2.31 -5.55
CA ILE A 53 0.83 -2.59 -5.62
C ILE A 53 1.08 -4.10 -5.57
N ARG A 54 0.44 -4.80 -4.64
CA ARG A 54 0.57 -6.25 -4.47
C ARG A 54 0.13 -7.00 -5.73
N GLU A 55 -0.98 -6.62 -6.33
CA GLU A 55 -1.50 -7.25 -7.55
C GLU A 55 -0.54 -7.08 -8.72
N TYR A 56 -0.03 -5.86 -8.92
CA TYR A 56 0.96 -5.61 -9.95
C TYR A 56 2.24 -6.42 -9.73
N LEU A 57 2.84 -6.38 -8.54
CA LEU A 57 4.08 -7.10 -8.24
C LEU A 57 3.92 -8.63 -8.22
N ARG A 58 2.70 -9.15 -8.13
CA ARG A 58 2.43 -10.58 -8.33
C ARG A 58 2.55 -11.00 -9.79
N SER A 59 2.20 -10.10 -10.72
CA SER A 59 2.33 -10.34 -12.17
C SER A 59 3.76 -10.17 -12.70
N VAL A 60 4.66 -9.58 -11.92
CA VAL A 60 6.06 -9.36 -12.30
C VAL A 60 6.92 -10.54 -11.81
N PRO A 61 7.77 -11.14 -12.66
CA PRO A 61 8.78 -12.13 -12.26
C PRO A 61 9.69 -11.58 -11.14
N LEU A 62 10.14 -12.43 -10.22
CA LEU A 62 10.88 -11.99 -9.04
C LEU A 62 12.19 -11.25 -9.41
N GLU A 63 12.85 -11.74 -10.45
CA GLU A 63 14.10 -11.22 -10.98
C GLU A 63 13.95 -9.78 -11.50
N GLU A 64 12.76 -9.45 -11.98
CA GLU A 64 12.39 -8.15 -12.53
C GLU A 64 11.83 -7.18 -11.48
N VAL A 65 11.68 -7.59 -10.22
CA VAL A 65 11.28 -6.64 -9.17
C VAL A 65 12.46 -5.71 -8.90
N ASP A 66 12.40 -4.53 -9.48
CA ASP A 66 13.41 -3.47 -9.44
C ASP A 66 12.76 -2.10 -9.20
N GLU A 67 13.56 -1.05 -9.05
CA GLU A 67 13.07 0.31 -8.82
C GLU A 67 12.06 0.77 -9.88
N ARG A 68 12.25 0.36 -11.14
CA ARG A 68 11.35 0.72 -12.25
C ARG A 68 9.97 0.09 -12.05
N ASN A 69 9.90 -1.20 -11.76
CA ASN A 69 8.63 -1.89 -11.53
C ASN A 69 7.99 -1.48 -10.21
N LEU A 70 8.76 -1.18 -9.15
CA LEU A 70 8.23 -0.54 -7.94
C LEU A 70 7.59 0.83 -8.25
N GLY A 71 8.27 1.67 -9.04
CA GLY A 71 7.75 2.96 -9.47
C GLY A 71 6.50 2.85 -10.36
N LYS A 72 6.36 1.80 -11.17
CA LYS A 72 5.13 1.51 -11.92
C LYS A 72 4.00 1.09 -10.97
N ALA A 73 4.29 0.22 -10.00
CA ALA A 73 3.32 -0.24 -9.01
C ALA A 73 2.70 0.94 -8.24
N ILE A 74 3.53 1.91 -7.81
CA ILE A 74 3.08 3.12 -7.11
C ILE A 74 2.20 4.00 -8.02
N ARG A 75 2.54 4.15 -9.31
CA ARG A 75 1.71 4.92 -10.25
C ARG A 75 0.35 4.26 -10.50
N ILE A 76 0.32 2.93 -10.63
CA ILE A 76 -0.91 2.15 -10.77
C ILE A 76 -1.77 2.32 -9.52
N SER A 77 -1.18 2.21 -8.33
CA SER A 77 -1.93 2.35 -7.08
C SER A 77 -2.49 3.76 -6.89
N ASN A 78 -1.73 4.80 -7.27
CA ASN A 78 -2.24 6.17 -7.29
C ASN A 78 -3.45 6.31 -8.22
N LYS A 79 -3.42 5.72 -9.42
CA LYS A 79 -4.56 5.73 -10.35
C LYS A 79 -5.80 5.07 -9.71
N VAL A 80 -5.63 3.90 -9.08
CA VAL A 80 -6.71 3.18 -8.39
C VAL A 80 -7.31 4.02 -7.25
N VAL A 81 -6.47 4.63 -6.41
CA VAL A 81 -6.96 5.48 -5.30
C VAL A 81 -7.67 6.73 -5.83
N CYS A 82 -7.14 7.40 -6.86
CA CYS A 82 -7.78 8.56 -7.47
C CYS A 82 -9.13 8.22 -8.14
N GLU A 83 -9.22 7.09 -8.84
CA GLU A 83 -10.48 6.62 -9.44
C GLU A 83 -11.53 6.33 -8.36
N ALA A 84 -11.12 5.66 -7.29
CA ALA A 84 -11.99 5.36 -6.17
C ALA A 84 -12.44 6.62 -5.42
N SER A 85 -11.54 7.59 -5.24
CA SER A 85 -11.84 8.92 -4.69
C SER A 85 -12.92 9.64 -5.49
N ARG A 86 -12.79 9.65 -6.83
CA ARG A 86 -13.74 10.29 -7.74
C ARG A 86 -15.09 9.57 -7.74
N ALA A 87 -15.09 8.24 -7.81
CA ALA A 87 -16.30 7.44 -7.85
C ALA A 87 -17.16 7.60 -6.58
N GLU A 88 -16.51 7.78 -5.43
CA GLU A 88 -17.20 7.94 -4.14
C GLU A 88 -17.51 9.40 -3.78
N GLY A 89 -16.98 10.36 -4.56
CA GLY A 89 -17.18 11.78 -4.29
C GLY A 89 -16.52 12.26 -2.99
N VAL A 90 -15.49 11.55 -2.51
CA VAL A 90 -14.77 11.89 -1.27
C VAL A 90 -13.28 12.02 -1.56
N THR A 91 -12.63 12.99 -0.91
CA THR A 91 -11.17 13.14 -0.99
C THR A 91 -10.50 12.04 -0.19
N MET A 92 -9.61 11.26 -0.84
CA MET A 92 -8.80 10.26 -0.15
C MET A 92 -7.42 10.16 -0.80
N GLY A 93 -6.44 9.71 -0.02
CA GLY A 93 -5.07 9.49 -0.45
C GLY A 93 -4.32 8.61 0.54
N ALA A 94 -3.11 8.19 0.19
CA ALA A 94 -2.23 7.50 1.11
C ALA A 94 -0.78 7.85 0.81
N THR A 95 0.04 7.97 1.85
CA THR A 95 1.48 7.82 1.70
C THR A 95 1.80 6.36 1.39
N VAL A 96 2.96 6.09 0.80
CA VAL A 96 3.41 4.71 0.62
C VAL A 96 4.92 4.62 0.62
N VAL A 97 5.43 3.58 1.29
CA VAL A 97 6.81 3.12 1.21
C VAL A 97 6.78 1.68 0.71
N VAL A 98 7.56 1.39 -0.33
CA VAL A 98 7.76 0.03 -0.85
C VAL A 98 9.24 -0.31 -0.72
N GLY A 99 9.54 -1.39 -0.02
CA GLY A 99 10.89 -1.92 0.16
C GLY A 99 11.05 -3.27 -0.53
N ILE A 100 12.27 -3.55 -0.99
CA ILE A 100 12.69 -4.86 -1.49
C ILE A 100 14.00 -5.28 -0.84
N VAL A 101 14.10 -6.54 -0.43
CA VAL A 101 15.35 -7.19 -0.01
C VAL A 101 15.62 -8.33 -0.99
N LYS A 102 16.77 -8.25 -1.67
CA LYS A 102 17.27 -9.28 -2.60
C LYS A 102 18.33 -10.13 -1.93
#